data_AF-A0A3D4CMA5-F1
#
_entry.id   AF-A0A3D4CMA5-F1
#
_cell.length_a   1.000
_cell.length_b   1.000
_cell.length_c   1.000
_cell.angle_alpha   90.00
_cell.angle_beta   90.00
_cell.angle_gamma   90.00
#
_symmetry.space_group_name_H-M   'P 1'
#
loop_
_entity.id
_entity.type
_entity.pdbx_description
1 polymer ?
#
loop_
_entity_poly.entity_id
_entity_poly.type
_entity_poly.pdbx_seq_one_letter_code
_entity_poly.pdbx_strand_id
1 'polypeptide(L)'
;MLVGAQPQTSFESVIDAELKDGTGDKAAAALGEDGKRLKLNLTKSYVTGAANAKIKVVEFTDFECPYCERAFPTVNAIMEKYKGKISLEYKSFPLSFHPSAQKAAEAALCAGEQGKFWEMHDDLFAPAK
;
A
#
# COMPACT_ATOMS: atom_id res chain seq x y z
N MET A 1 14.21 0.85 2.74
CA MET A 1 12.77 0.68 2.46
C MET A 1 12.09 0.39 3.78
N LEU A 2 10.84 0.82 4.01
CA LEU A 2 10.05 0.29 5.13
C LEU A 2 9.36 -0.98 4.65
N VAL A 3 9.59 -2.12 5.31
CA VAL A 3 8.96 -3.39 4.96
C VAL A 3 8.03 -3.88 6.07
N GLY A 4 6.87 -4.42 5.68
CA GLY A 4 5.94 -5.07 6.60
C GLY A 4 5.00 -4.13 7.33
N ALA A 5 4.33 -4.66 8.35
CA ALA A 5 3.36 -3.94 9.17
C ALA A 5 4.07 -2.98 10.14
N GLN A 6 4.38 -1.78 9.65
CA GLN A 6 5.02 -0.71 10.43
C GLN A 6 3.97 0.21 11.07
N PRO A 7 4.23 0.79 12.25
CA PRO A 7 3.39 1.85 12.80
C PRO A 7 3.26 3.02 11.83
N GLN A 8 2.11 3.73 11.88
CA GLN A 8 1.88 4.93 11.06
C GLN A 8 3.04 5.94 11.19
N THR A 9 3.54 6.17 12.40
CA THR A 9 4.63 7.10 12.68
C THR A 9 5.93 6.76 11.96
N SER A 10 6.21 5.47 11.74
CA SER A 10 7.35 5.03 10.94
C SER A 10 7.23 5.51 9.49
N PHE A 11 6.07 5.30 8.87
CA PHE A 11 5.80 5.80 7.51
C PHE A 11 5.94 7.32 7.44
N GLU A 12 5.34 8.04 8.40
CA GLU A 12 5.39 9.50 8.43
C GLU A 12 6.83 10.02 8.52
N SER A 13 7.65 9.45 9.41
CA SER A 13 9.05 9.87 9.56
C SER A 13 9.85 9.72 8.27
N VAL A 14 9.63 8.65 7.52
CA VAL A 14 10.35 8.37 6.27
C VAL A 14 9.84 9.24 5.13
N ILE A 15 8.51 9.42 5.03
CA ILE A 15 7.89 10.28 4.02
C ILE A 15 8.32 11.73 4.23
N ASP A 16 8.29 12.22 5.47
CA ASP A 16 8.67 13.59 5.81
C ASP A 16 10.14 13.86 5.49
N ALA A 17 11.04 12.93 5.83
CA ALA A 17 12.46 13.03 5.49
C ALA A 17 12.68 13.04 3.97
N GLU A 18 11.99 12.17 3.23
CA GLU A 18 12.12 12.09 1.77
C GLU A 18 11.58 13.34 1.05
N LEU A 19 10.51 13.94 1.58
CA LEU A 19 9.94 15.18 1.06
C LEU A 19 10.80 16.40 1.41
N LYS A 20 11.42 16.42 2.59
CA LYS A 20 12.22 17.57 3.06
C LYS A 20 13.56 17.70 2.34
N ASP A 21 14.34 16.62 2.30
CA ASP A 21 15.72 16.67 1.79
C ASP A 21 16.16 15.36 1.11
N GLY A 22 15.23 14.43 0.86
CA GLY A 22 15.51 13.18 0.15
C GLY A 22 16.30 12.16 0.97
N THR A 23 16.23 12.25 2.31
CA THR A 23 16.95 11.37 3.24
C THR A 23 16.08 10.24 3.81
N GLY A 24 15.03 9.83 3.10
CA GLY A 24 14.13 8.76 3.57
C GLY A 24 14.83 7.42 3.81
N ASP A 25 15.92 7.13 3.08
CA ASP A 25 16.77 5.96 3.32
C ASP A 25 17.45 5.98 4.70
N LYS A 26 17.91 7.16 5.15
CA LYS A 26 18.50 7.32 6.48
C LYS A 26 17.45 7.22 7.58
N ALA A 27 16.28 7.80 7.35
CA ALA A 27 15.14 7.67 8.28
C ALA A 27 14.71 6.21 8.43
N ALA A 28 14.64 5.45 7.33
CA ALA A 28 14.35 4.02 7.38
C ALA A 28 15.45 3.23 8.11
N ALA A 29 16.72 3.56 7.88
CA ALA A 29 17.83 2.94 8.60
C ALA A 29 17.79 3.20 10.12
N ALA A 30 17.36 4.40 10.54
CA ALA A 30 17.16 4.72 11.95
C ALA A 30 16.03 3.91 12.61
N LEU A 31 15.12 3.34 11.81
CA LEU A 31 14.04 2.45 12.26
C LEU A 31 14.44 0.97 12.25
N GLY A 32 15.71 0.66 11.95
CA GLY A 32 16.24 -0.71 11.92
C GLY A 32 16.08 -1.42 10.58
N GLU A 33 15.60 -0.73 9.54
CA GLU A 33 15.53 -1.28 8.18
C GLU A 33 16.88 -1.12 7.46
N ASP A 34 17.07 -1.82 6.33
CA ASP A 34 18.33 -1.78 5.58
C ASP A 34 18.59 -0.46 4.82
N GLY A 35 17.64 0.48 4.85
CA GLY A 35 17.72 1.77 4.15
C GLY A 35 17.75 1.66 2.61
N LYS A 36 17.73 0.46 2.03
CA LYS A 36 17.90 0.29 0.58
C LYS A 36 16.67 0.75 -0.18
N ARG A 37 16.89 1.36 -1.33
CA ARG A 37 15.84 1.70 -2.30
C ARG A 37 15.67 0.52 -3.24
N LEU A 38 14.51 -0.11 -3.24
CA LEU A 38 14.23 -1.24 -4.12
C LEU A 38 13.76 -0.78 -5.49
N LYS A 39 14.17 -1.52 -6.53
CA LYS A 39 13.58 -1.43 -7.87
C LYS A 39 12.51 -2.50 -7.98
N LEU A 40 11.25 -2.10 -7.86
CA LEU A 40 10.10 -3.00 -7.98
C LEU A 40 9.48 -2.88 -9.37
N ASN A 41 9.01 -4.00 -9.92
CA ASN A 41 8.21 -3.98 -11.13
C ASN A 41 6.75 -3.60 -10.79
N LEU A 42 6.39 -2.36 -11.07
CA LEU A 42 5.06 -1.81 -10.80
C LEU A 42 4.14 -1.88 -12.04
N THR A 43 4.50 -2.62 -13.10
CA THR A 43 3.57 -2.84 -14.22
C THR A 43 2.30 -3.52 -13.73
N LYS A 44 1.15 -3.11 -14.29
CA LYS A 44 -0.19 -3.64 -13.95
C LYS A 44 -0.63 -3.43 -12.49
N SER A 45 0.04 -2.57 -11.73
CA SER A 45 -0.52 -2.12 -10.45
C SER A 45 -1.75 -1.26 -10.70
N TYR A 46 -2.70 -1.33 -9.79
CA TYR A 46 -3.71 -0.28 -9.66
C TYR A 46 -3.14 0.84 -8.80
N VAL A 47 -3.30 2.08 -9.26
CA VAL A 47 -2.67 3.26 -8.64
C VAL A 47 -3.73 4.26 -8.23
N THR A 48 -3.58 4.83 -7.03
CA THR A 48 -4.34 5.99 -6.56
C THR A 48 -3.41 7.01 -5.92
N GLY A 49 -3.89 8.24 -5.75
CA GLY A 49 -3.10 9.38 -5.29
C GLY A 49 -2.44 10.16 -6.43
N ALA A 50 -1.29 10.77 -6.18
CA ALA A 50 -0.65 11.66 -7.15
C ALA A 50 -0.01 10.89 -8.31
N ALA A 51 -0.45 11.17 -9.55
CA ALA A 51 -0.02 10.45 -10.76
C ALA A 51 1.51 10.42 -10.98
N ASN A 52 2.23 11.46 -10.55
CA ASN A 52 3.69 11.58 -10.66
C ASN A 52 4.37 11.67 -9.29
N ALA A 53 3.83 11.00 -8.27
CA ALA A 53 4.40 11.00 -6.94
C ALA A 53 5.86 10.52 -6.94
N LYS A 54 6.75 11.31 -6.31
CA LYS A 54 8.14 10.92 -6.05
C LYS A 54 8.20 9.74 -5.08
N ILE A 55 7.24 9.68 -4.15
CA ILE A 55 7.16 8.66 -3.11
C ILE A 55 5.99 7.74 -3.44
N LYS A 56 6.30 6.45 -3.61
CA LYS A 56 5.35 5.40 -3.91
C LYS A 56 5.24 4.46 -2.72
N VAL A 57 4.03 4.35 -2.16
CA VAL A 57 3.68 3.31 -1.20
C VAL A 57 3.26 2.10 -2.01
N VAL A 58 3.92 0.96 -1.82
CA VAL A 58 3.56 -0.29 -2.52
C VAL A 58 2.98 -1.24 -1.49
N GLU A 59 1.74 -1.64 -1.70
CA GLU A 59 1.03 -2.53 -0.79
C GLU A 59 0.85 -3.90 -1.45
N PHE A 60 1.43 -4.94 -0.82
CA PHE A 60 1.15 -6.33 -1.15
C PHE A 60 0.11 -6.84 -0.17
N THR A 61 -1.07 -7.18 -0.65
CA THR A 61 -2.20 -7.42 0.24
C THR A 61 -3.06 -8.60 -0.17
N ASP A 62 -3.73 -9.13 0.83
CA ASP A 62 -4.62 -10.28 0.78
C ASP A 62 -5.90 -9.89 1.52
N PHE A 63 -7.04 -10.01 0.84
CA PHE A 63 -8.35 -9.59 1.37
C PHE A 63 -8.88 -10.45 2.53
N GLU A 64 -8.37 -11.66 2.74
CA GLU A 64 -8.72 -12.49 3.91
C GLU A 64 -7.70 -12.36 5.06
N CYS A 65 -6.62 -11.62 4.87
CA CYS A 65 -5.57 -11.49 5.89
C CYS A 65 -5.96 -10.50 7.00
N PRO A 66 -6.06 -10.93 8.27
CA PRO A 66 -6.41 -10.04 9.39
C PRO A 66 -5.36 -8.96 9.68
N TYR A 67 -4.14 -9.11 9.17
CA TYR A 67 -3.12 -8.06 9.27
C TYR A 67 -3.28 -7.01 8.16
N CYS A 68 -3.69 -7.43 6.96
CA CYS A 68 -4.02 -6.54 5.85
C CYS A 68 -5.25 -5.69 6.18
N GLU A 69 -6.30 -6.31 6.72
CA GLU A 69 -7.50 -5.60 7.20
C GLU A 69 -7.16 -4.53 8.24
N ARG A 70 -6.28 -4.85 9.20
CA ARG A 70 -5.80 -3.88 10.20
C ARG A 70 -4.87 -2.81 9.64
N ALA A 71 -4.16 -3.10 8.55
CA ALA A 71 -3.29 -2.14 7.87
C ALA A 71 -4.09 -1.15 7.02
N PHE A 72 -5.21 -1.57 6.44
CA PHE A 72 -6.08 -0.75 5.58
C PHE A 72 -6.38 0.66 6.14
N PRO A 73 -6.86 0.84 7.39
CA PRO A 73 -7.09 2.18 7.93
C PRO A 73 -5.79 3.00 8.09
N THR A 74 -4.66 2.34 8.39
CA THR A 74 -3.35 3.01 8.49
C THR A 74 -2.88 3.52 7.13
N VAL A 75 -3.00 2.70 6.09
CA VAL A 75 -2.66 3.08 4.72
C VAL A 75 -3.54 4.25 4.26
N ASN A 76 -4.85 4.18 4.51
CA ASN A 76 -5.78 5.27 4.17
C ASN A 76 -5.43 6.57 4.91
N ALA A 77 -5.07 6.51 6.19
CA ALA A 77 -4.64 7.68 6.96
C ALA A 77 -3.37 8.31 6.38
N ILE A 78 -2.39 7.49 5.96
CA ILE A 78 -1.17 7.95 5.30
C ILE A 78 -1.50 8.60 3.95
N MET A 79 -2.35 7.97 3.14
CA MET A 79 -2.76 8.48 1.83
C MET A 79 -3.48 9.83 1.92
N GLU A 80 -4.35 10.01 2.92
CA GLU A 80 -5.03 11.29 3.13
C GLU A 80 -4.09 12.36 3.71
N LYS A 81 -3.22 12.01 4.67
CA LYS A 81 -2.26 12.96 5.26
C LYS A 81 -1.30 13.53 4.21
N TYR A 82 -0.89 12.71 3.25
CA TYR A 82 0.06 13.09 2.21
C TYR A 82 -0.59 13.24 0.82
N LYS A 83 -1.89 13.55 0.79
CA LYS A 83 -2.66 13.75 -0.43
C LYS A 83 -1.95 14.73 -1.38
N GLY A 84 -1.85 14.33 -2.64
CA GLY A 84 -1.16 15.10 -3.67
C GLY A 84 0.37 14.98 -3.66
N LYS A 85 0.98 14.28 -2.69
CA LYS A 85 2.44 14.11 -2.58
C LYS A 85 2.90 12.67 -2.82
N ILE A 86 2.05 11.70 -2.47
CA ILE A 86 2.35 10.26 -2.58
C ILE A 86 1.34 9.54 -3.49
N SER A 87 1.71 8.34 -3.94
CA SER A 87 0.82 7.41 -4.62
C SER A 87 0.82 6.05 -3.93
N LEU A 88 -0.32 5.37 -3.94
CA LEU A 88 -0.45 3.98 -3.53
C LEU A 88 -0.48 3.09 -4.77
N GLU A 89 0.35 2.05 -4.76
CA GLU A 89 0.49 1.06 -5.82
C GLU A 89 0.07 -0.30 -5.24
N TYR A 90 -1.11 -0.76 -5.63
CA TYR A 90 -1.67 -2.03 -5.15
C TYR A 90 -1.06 -3.23 -5.89
N LYS A 91 -0.65 -4.24 -5.14
CA LYS A 91 -0.25 -5.57 -5.63
C LYS A 91 -1.04 -6.65 -4.90
N SER A 92 -1.77 -7.45 -5.69
CA SER A 92 -2.46 -8.62 -5.15
C SER A 92 -1.44 -9.68 -4.71
N PHE A 93 -1.61 -10.21 -3.50
CA PHE A 93 -0.77 -11.28 -2.95
C PHE A 93 -1.60 -12.29 -2.13
N PRO A 94 -2.53 -13.01 -2.77
CA PRO A 94 -3.39 -13.98 -2.08
C PRO A 94 -2.57 -15.16 -1.56
N LEU A 95 -2.71 -15.46 -0.26
CA LEU A 95 -2.02 -16.55 0.41
C LEU A 95 -2.78 -17.86 0.18
N SER A 96 -2.05 -18.93 -0.15
CA SER A 96 -2.67 -20.21 -0.56
C SER A 96 -3.53 -20.90 0.52
N PHE A 97 -3.38 -20.50 1.77
CA PHE A 97 -4.15 -21.01 2.91
C PHE A 97 -5.40 -20.17 3.23
N HIS A 98 -5.61 -19.07 2.52
CA HIS A 98 -6.82 -18.26 2.57
C HIS A 98 -7.78 -18.68 1.44
N PRO A 99 -8.86 -19.43 1.76
CA PRO A 99 -9.68 -20.10 0.75
C PRO A 99 -10.39 -19.16 -0.24
N SER A 100 -10.69 -17.92 0.15
CA SER A 100 -11.35 -16.94 -0.73
C SER A 100 -10.43 -15.83 -1.20
N ALA A 101 -9.19 -15.72 -0.68
CA ALA A 101 -8.26 -14.66 -1.07
C ALA A 101 -8.03 -14.57 -2.59
N GLN A 102 -7.86 -15.72 -3.25
CA GLN A 102 -7.69 -15.77 -4.71
C GLN A 102 -8.93 -15.24 -5.44
N LYS A 103 -10.13 -15.64 -5.01
CA LYS A 103 -11.39 -15.18 -5.63
C LYS A 103 -11.65 -13.70 -5.36
N ALA A 104 -11.32 -13.22 -4.16
CA ALA A 104 -11.42 -11.79 -3.82
C ALA A 104 -10.45 -10.95 -4.66
N ALA A 105 -9.21 -11.42 -4.83
CA ALA A 105 -8.25 -10.82 -5.74
C ALA A 105 -8.78 -10.75 -7.18
N GLU A 106 -9.30 -11.86 -7.71
CA GLU A 106 -9.93 -11.90 -9.04
C GLU A 106 -11.10 -10.92 -9.16
N ALA A 107 -11.97 -10.83 -8.15
CA ALA A 107 -13.08 -9.89 -8.12
C ALA A 107 -12.61 -8.43 -8.20
N ALA A 108 -11.58 -8.06 -7.41
CA ALA A 108 -10.97 -6.73 -7.48
C ALA A 108 -10.38 -6.43 -8.87
N LEU A 109 -9.66 -7.39 -9.45
CA LEU A 109 -9.09 -7.24 -10.80
C LEU A 109 -10.17 -7.08 -11.87
N CYS A 110 -11.25 -7.89 -11.83
CA CYS A 110 -12.38 -7.78 -12.75
C CYS A 110 -13.15 -6.45 -12.59
N ALA A 111 -13.25 -5.92 -11.38
CA ALA A 111 -13.79 -4.59 -11.16
C ALA A 111 -12.87 -3.50 -11.73
N GLY A 112 -11.56 -3.71 -11.64
CA GLY A 112 -10.56 -2.82 -12.23
C GLY A 112 -10.58 -2.77 -13.76
N GLU A 113 -10.88 -3.87 -14.44
CA GLU A 113 -11.15 -3.89 -15.89
C GLU A 113 -12.36 -3.02 -16.28
N GLN A 114 -13.27 -2.78 -15.32
CA GLN A 114 -14.44 -1.92 -15.47
C GLN A 114 -14.22 -0.50 -14.90
N GLY A 115 -13.00 -0.16 -14.51
CA GLY A 115 -12.65 1.14 -13.95
C GLY A 115 -13.10 1.36 -12.51
N LYS A 116 -13.47 0.30 -11.78
CA LYS A 116 -14.01 0.33 -10.40
C LYS A 116 -13.16 -0.44 -9.39
N PHE A 117 -11.84 -0.43 -9.60
CA PHE A 117 -10.93 -1.20 -8.77
C PHE A 117 -11.01 -0.79 -7.29
N TRP A 118 -10.94 0.51 -7.02
CA TRP A 118 -10.85 1.05 -5.66
C TRP A 118 -12.14 0.90 -4.88
N GLU A 119 -13.29 1.00 -5.55
CA GLU A 119 -14.60 0.75 -4.96
C GLU A 119 -14.72 -0.72 -4.51
N MET A 120 -14.35 -1.67 -5.37
CA MET A 120 -14.34 -3.09 -5.01
C MET A 120 -13.28 -3.41 -3.95
N HIS A 121 -12.10 -2.80 -4.04
CA HIS A 121 -11.05 -2.94 -3.04
C HIS A 121 -11.53 -2.54 -1.64
N ASP A 122 -12.16 -1.37 -1.53
CA ASP A 122 -12.64 -0.84 -0.26
C ASP A 122 -13.82 -1.67 0.27
N ASP A 123 -14.72 -2.13 -0.62
CA ASP A 123 -15.83 -3.03 -0.26
C ASP A 123 -15.34 -4.39 0.24
N LEU A 124 -14.25 -4.94 -0.34
CA LEU A 124 -13.67 -6.22 0.08
C LEU A 124 -12.97 -6.13 1.45
N PHE A 125 -12.50 -4.95 1.85
CA PHE A 125 -11.97 -4.69 3.19
C PHE A 125 -13.03 -4.17 4.17
N ALA A 126 -14.21 -3.80 3.70
CA ALA A 126 -15.29 -3.38 4.57
C ALA A 126 -15.76 -4.57 5.42
N PRO A 127 -16.14 -4.34 6.69
CA PRO A 127 -16.71 -5.40 7.51
C PRO A 127 -17.94 -5.98 6.81
N ALA A 128 -18.05 -7.32 6.81
CA ALA A 128 -19.21 -8.01 6.27
C ALA A 128 -20.49 -7.43 6.89
N LYS A 129 -21.43 -7.01 6.05
CA LYS A 129 -22.74 -6.50 6.46
C LYS A 129 -23.60 -7.58 7.12
#